data_AF-A0A1G1XAS4-F1
#
_entry.id   AF-A0A1G1XAS4-F1
#
_cell.length_a   1.000
_cell.length_b   1.000
_cell.length_c   1.000
_cell.angle_alpha   90.00
_cell.angle_beta   90.00
_cell.angle_gamma   90.00
#
_symmetry.space_group_name_H-M   'P 1'
#
loop_
_entity.id
_entity.type
_entity.pdbx_description
1 polymer ?
#
loop_
_entity_poly.entity_id
_entity_poly.type
_entity_poly.pdbx_seq_one_letter_code
_entity_poly.pdbx_strand_id
1 'polypeptide(L)'
;MNHRGFLYGAATSAHQVEGNCVNNNWWKYEQSRPPQFRSGIACDHWSRYKEDFALANQLGHTAHRLSLEWSKIEPVEGVFDRTAIEHYRAVLAELKRLNMKTFVTLHHFTNPLWLEKYGSWESSQTPERFARYVKYCAEHLGDLVDFWITINEPMVYAVQSYSKAVWPPQKKNIFLFMRVIYNFAKGHMRAYRVLHRATPHAPVGLAMSQVAYASEHTLKNWWFNHRFFSLIKNKQDFIGVNYYFADHADDSNAVKSDLGWIVSPGGLTRILVGLKKYNKPIYITENGIADAHDANRAEFIRSHLRAIETAQKQGADVRGYLHWALIDNFEWAEGFVPRFGLIAIDYATQKRTIRPSAYVYKAIIEQVKQAKNNSVQ
;
A
#
# COMPACT_ATOMS: atom_id res chain seq x y z
N MET A 1 11.44 -14.89 15.63
CA MET A 1 10.14 -14.17 15.52
C MET A 1 9.05 -15.03 16.16
N ASN A 2 7.92 -14.48 16.60
CA ASN A 2 6.78 -15.36 16.93
C ASN A 2 6.21 -15.89 15.61
N HIS A 3 6.63 -17.10 15.21
CA HIS A 3 6.59 -17.53 13.81
C HIS A 3 5.21 -18.06 13.36
N ARG A 4 4.29 -18.40 14.27
CA ARG A 4 2.99 -18.98 13.88
C ARG A 4 2.12 -17.93 13.18
N GLY A 5 1.80 -18.18 11.92
CA GLY A 5 0.89 -17.34 11.14
C GLY A 5 1.46 -16.03 10.58
N PHE A 6 2.77 -15.75 10.72
CA PHE A 6 3.36 -14.54 10.12
C PHE A 6 3.28 -14.58 8.59
N LEU A 7 2.70 -13.55 7.99
CA LEU A 7 2.50 -13.44 6.54
C LEU A 7 3.70 -12.76 5.87
N TYR A 8 4.22 -13.38 4.82
CA TYR A 8 5.24 -12.81 3.95
C TYR A 8 4.65 -12.60 2.57
N GLY A 9 4.83 -11.42 2.01
CA GLY A 9 4.29 -11.08 0.71
C GLY A 9 4.92 -9.84 0.10
N ALA A 10 4.24 -9.33 -0.92
CA ALA A 10 4.53 -8.06 -1.57
C ALA A 10 3.24 -7.27 -1.80
N ALA A 11 3.39 -6.02 -2.21
CA ALA A 11 2.30 -5.11 -2.49
C ALA A 11 2.45 -4.45 -3.88
N THR A 12 1.32 -4.04 -4.44
CA THR A 12 1.17 -3.30 -5.71
C THR A 12 -0.01 -2.33 -5.59
N SER A 13 -0.09 -1.34 -6.48
CA SER A 13 -1.27 -0.49 -6.62
C SER A 13 -1.72 -0.40 -8.08
N ALA A 14 -3.03 -0.35 -8.28
CA ALA A 14 -3.68 -0.49 -9.58
C ALA A 14 -3.11 0.46 -10.63
N HIS A 15 -3.12 1.77 -10.35
CA HIS A 15 -2.63 2.78 -11.29
C HIS A 15 -1.16 2.59 -11.65
N GLN A 16 -0.35 2.12 -10.70
CA GLN A 16 1.09 1.99 -10.89
C GLN A 16 1.48 0.78 -11.73
N VAL A 17 0.67 -0.29 -11.74
CA VAL A 17 1.02 -1.57 -12.41
C VAL A 17 0.08 -2.01 -13.52
N GLU A 18 -1.22 -1.72 -13.44
CA GLU A 18 -2.22 -2.33 -14.34
C GLU A 18 -2.12 -1.81 -15.77
N GLY A 19 -1.88 -0.51 -15.92
CA GLY A 19 -1.95 0.18 -17.19
C GLY A 19 -3.35 0.61 -17.60
N ASN A 20 -3.40 1.59 -18.50
CA ASN A 20 -4.60 2.12 -19.14
C ASN A 20 -5.70 2.56 -18.14
N CYS A 21 -5.30 3.12 -17.00
CA CYS A 21 -6.21 3.68 -16.01
C CYS A 21 -6.67 5.09 -16.44
N VAL A 22 -7.33 5.19 -17.61
CA VAL A 22 -7.51 6.45 -18.35
C VAL A 22 -8.53 7.42 -17.77
N ASN A 23 -9.38 6.96 -16.84
CA ASN A 23 -10.54 7.71 -16.34
C ASN A 23 -10.38 8.21 -14.89
N ASN A 24 -9.14 8.46 -14.46
CA ASN A 24 -8.86 9.07 -13.15
C ASN A 24 -8.04 10.36 -13.26
N ASN A 25 -7.97 11.07 -12.13
CA ASN A 25 -7.27 12.34 -11.97
C ASN A 25 -5.75 12.26 -12.20
N TRP A 26 -5.12 11.15 -11.86
CA TRP A 26 -3.68 10.94 -12.09
C TRP A 26 -3.37 10.87 -13.58
N TRP A 27 -4.10 10.01 -14.32
CA TRP A 27 -3.96 9.92 -15.77
C TRP A 27 -4.15 11.27 -16.46
N LYS A 28 -5.18 12.03 -16.05
CA LYS A 28 -5.45 13.38 -16.59
C LYS A 28 -4.29 14.34 -16.30
N TYR A 29 -3.72 14.32 -15.10
CA TYR A 29 -2.57 15.13 -14.74
C TYR A 29 -1.32 14.76 -15.55
N GLU A 30 -1.08 13.48 -15.76
CA GLU A 30 0.05 12.98 -16.53
C GLU A 30 0.04 13.48 -17.99
N GLN A 31 -1.16 13.70 -18.57
CA GLN A 31 -1.24 14.24 -19.93
C GLN A 31 -0.66 15.66 -20.05
N SER A 32 -0.60 16.43 -18.96
CA SER A 32 0.08 17.73 -18.94
C SER A 32 1.58 17.63 -18.64
N ARG A 33 2.12 16.41 -18.50
CA ARG A 33 3.53 16.14 -18.20
C ARG A 33 4.26 15.59 -19.43
N PRO A 34 5.60 15.69 -19.47
CA PRO A 34 6.41 15.02 -20.48
C PRO A 34 6.16 13.49 -20.55
N PRO A 35 6.32 12.84 -21.72
CA PRO A 35 5.95 11.43 -21.92
C PRO A 35 6.53 10.44 -20.90
N GLN A 36 7.73 10.67 -20.39
CA GLN A 36 8.38 9.81 -19.39
C GLN A 36 7.69 9.80 -18.01
N PHE A 37 6.77 10.73 -17.76
CA PHE A 37 5.96 10.81 -16.55
C PHE A 37 4.50 10.39 -16.80
N ARG A 38 4.23 9.64 -17.88
CA ARG A 38 2.89 9.12 -18.19
C ARG A 38 2.87 7.62 -17.97
N SER A 39 1.91 7.15 -17.16
CA SER A 39 1.78 5.74 -16.80
C SER A 39 1.55 4.84 -18.02
N GLY A 40 0.71 5.24 -18.98
CA GLY A 40 0.46 4.47 -20.19
C GLY A 40 -0.01 3.04 -19.89
N ILE A 41 0.66 2.05 -20.48
CA ILE A 41 0.41 0.62 -20.18
C ILE A 41 1.06 0.16 -18.86
N ALA A 42 1.85 1.00 -18.20
CA ALA A 42 2.61 0.69 -17.00
C ALA A 42 3.38 -0.63 -17.14
N CYS A 43 3.04 -1.63 -16.33
CA CYS A 43 3.63 -2.96 -16.35
C CYS A 43 2.72 -3.99 -17.04
N ASP A 44 1.59 -3.56 -17.61
CA ASP A 44 0.56 -4.43 -18.19
C ASP A 44 0.10 -5.54 -17.23
N HIS A 45 0.09 -5.24 -15.91
CA HIS A 45 -0.33 -6.19 -14.89
C HIS A 45 -1.79 -6.62 -15.09
N TRP A 46 -2.63 -5.74 -15.67
CA TRP A 46 -4.02 -6.08 -16.01
C TRP A 46 -4.08 -7.34 -16.88
N SER A 47 -3.21 -7.47 -17.89
CA SER A 47 -3.20 -8.64 -18.77
C SER A 47 -2.34 -9.79 -18.23
N ARG A 48 -1.38 -9.49 -17.36
CA ARG A 48 -0.27 -10.39 -16.98
C ARG A 48 -0.23 -10.78 -15.52
N TYR A 49 -1.26 -10.46 -14.74
CA TYR A 49 -1.29 -10.75 -13.29
C TYR A 49 -0.97 -12.20 -12.94
N LYS A 50 -1.34 -13.18 -13.78
CA LYS A 50 -1.01 -14.60 -13.58
C LYS A 50 0.49 -14.86 -13.62
N GLU A 51 1.22 -14.23 -14.54
CA GLU A 51 2.68 -14.31 -14.62
C GLU A 51 3.31 -13.70 -13.37
N ASP A 52 2.85 -12.51 -12.98
CA ASP A 52 3.37 -11.79 -11.81
C ASP A 52 3.13 -12.59 -10.50
N PHE A 53 1.95 -13.21 -10.35
CA PHE A 53 1.63 -14.04 -9.18
C PHE A 53 2.33 -15.39 -9.19
N ALA A 54 2.59 -15.99 -10.37
CA ALA A 54 3.41 -17.18 -10.47
C ALA A 54 4.85 -16.91 -9.97
N LEU A 55 5.42 -15.75 -10.31
CA LEU A 55 6.73 -15.32 -9.80
C LEU A 55 6.69 -15.05 -8.28
N ALA A 56 5.65 -14.39 -7.77
CA ALA A 56 5.45 -14.23 -6.33
C ALA A 56 5.39 -15.58 -5.59
N ASN A 57 4.70 -16.56 -6.18
CA ASN A 57 4.60 -17.92 -5.63
C ASN A 57 5.94 -18.65 -5.66
N GLN A 58 6.71 -18.51 -6.75
CA GLN A 58 8.08 -19.03 -6.87
C GLN A 58 9.03 -18.44 -5.80
N LEU A 59 8.79 -17.19 -5.40
CA LEU A 59 9.49 -16.50 -4.32
C LEU A 59 8.99 -16.90 -2.92
N GLY A 60 8.00 -17.80 -2.83
CA GLY A 60 7.50 -18.36 -1.58
C GLY A 60 6.51 -17.47 -0.83
N HIS A 61 6.02 -16.40 -1.46
CA HIS A 61 5.04 -15.48 -0.86
C HIS A 61 3.78 -16.23 -0.43
N THR A 62 3.17 -15.73 0.64
CA THR A 62 1.97 -16.29 1.30
C THR A 62 0.83 -15.28 1.38
N ALA A 63 1.09 -14.03 0.98
CA ALA A 63 0.12 -12.96 0.92
C ALA A 63 0.47 -12.01 -0.23
N HIS A 64 -0.53 -11.34 -0.77
CA HIS A 64 -0.34 -10.25 -1.72
C HIS A 64 -1.32 -9.12 -1.43
N ARG A 65 -0.83 -7.89 -1.49
CA ARG A 65 -1.66 -6.69 -1.43
C ARG A 65 -1.77 -6.06 -2.80
N LEU A 66 -3.00 -5.77 -3.19
CA LEU A 66 -3.32 -5.02 -4.41
C LEU A 66 -4.37 -3.95 -4.09
N SER A 67 -4.44 -2.90 -4.91
CA SER A 67 -5.56 -1.96 -4.85
C SER A 67 -6.51 -2.17 -6.02
N LEU A 68 -7.76 -1.76 -5.84
CA LEU A 68 -8.73 -1.66 -6.93
C LEU A 68 -8.66 -0.26 -7.55
N GLU A 69 -8.85 -0.16 -8.87
CA GLU A 69 -8.99 1.13 -9.56
C GLU A 69 -10.46 1.55 -9.59
N TRP A 70 -10.82 2.51 -8.73
CA TRP A 70 -12.20 3.00 -8.62
C TRP A 70 -12.73 3.49 -9.97
N SER A 71 -11.91 4.16 -10.80
CA SER A 71 -12.37 4.66 -12.09
C SER A 71 -12.65 3.57 -13.15
N LYS A 72 -12.08 2.38 -12.99
CA LYS A 72 -12.40 1.22 -13.84
C LYS A 72 -13.69 0.56 -13.38
N ILE A 73 -13.88 0.41 -12.06
CA ILE A 73 -15.08 -0.24 -11.49
C ILE A 73 -16.31 0.66 -11.59
N GLU A 74 -16.15 1.96 -11.41
CA GLU A 74 -17.22 2.95 -11.48
C GLU A 74 -16.82 4.09 -12.41
N PRO A 75 -16.93 3.89 -13.75
CA PRO A 75 -16.48 4.89 -14.72
C PRO A 75 -17.35 6.14 -14.78
N VAL A 76 -18.60 6.05 -14.34
CA VAL A 76 -19.55 7.16 -14.20
C VAL A 76 -20.24 7.01 -12.85
N GLU A 77 -20.58 8.12 -12.18
CA GLU A 77 -21.26 8.09 -10.88
C GLU A 77 -22.49 7.18 -10.91
N GLY A 78 -22.49 6.14 -10.08
CA GLY A 78 -23.59 5.19 -9.94
C GLY A 78 -23.62 4.07 -10.97
N VAL A 79 -22.80 4.13 -12.02
CA VAL A 79 -22.73 3.12 -13.08
C VAL A 79 -21.48 2.27 -12.86
N PHE A 80 -21.69 1.00 -12.53
CA PHE A 80 -20.61 0.05 -12.28
C PHE A 80 -20.30 -0.80 -13.51
N ASP A 81 -19.03 -0.93 -13.85
CA ASP A 81 -18.55 -1.76 -14.95
C ASP A 81 -18.42 -3.22 -14.47
N ARG A 82 -19.25 -4.08 -15.06
CA ARG A 82 -19.28 -5.51 -14.74
C ARG A 82 -18.02 -6.25 -15.19
N THR A 83 -17.47 -5.88 -16.35
CA THR A 83 -16.24 -6.49 -16.88
C THR A 83 -15.06 -6.18 -15.96
N ALA A 84 -14.98 -4.94 -15.46
CA ALA A 84 -13.91 -4.55 -14.53
C ALA A 84 -13.97 -5.30 -13.20
N ILE A 85 -15.16 -5.44 -12.59
CA ILE A 85 -15.27 -6.16 -11.32
C ILE A 85 -15.06 -7.67 -11.49
N GLU A 86 -15.51 -8.26 -12.60
CA GLU A 86 -15.26 -9.67 -12.91
C GLU A 86 -13.77 -9.94 -13.18
N HIS A 87 -13.07 -8.98 -13.80
CA HIS A 87 -11.61 -9.04 -13.92
C HIS A 87 -10.94 -9.08 -12.54
N TYR A 88 -11.28 -8.15 -11.63
CA TYR A 88 -10.73 -8.19 -10.26
C TYR A 88 -11.07 -9.47 -9.51
N ARG A 89 -12.26 -10.03 -9.72
CA ARG A 89 -12.63 -11.34 -9.18
C ARG A 89 -11.68 -12.44 -9.69
N ALA A 90 -11.34 -12.45 -10.98
CA ALA A 90 -10.39 -13.39 -11.56
C ALA A 90 -8.95 -13.18 -11.04
N VAL A 91 -8.54 -11.94 -10.79
CA VAL A 91 -7.25 -11.61 -10.16
C VAL A 91 -7.18 -12.17 -8.74
N LEU A 92 -8.21 -11.94 -7.91
CA LEU A 92 -8.26 -12.45 -6.54
C LEU A 92 -8.39 -13.98 -6.50
N ALA A 93 -9.15 -14.58 -7.41
CA ALA A 93 -9.28 -16.02 -7.52
C ALA A 93 -7.93 -16.69 -7.82
N GLU A 94 -7.07 -16.06 -8.64
CA GLU A 94 -5.73 -16.59 -8.91
C GLU A 94 -4.83 -16.57 -7.67
N LEU A 95 -4.88 -15.49 -6.87
CA LEU A 95 -4.17 -15.45 -5.59
C LEU A 95 -4.65 -16.56 -4.63
N LYS A 96 -5.97 -16.77 -4.54
CA LYS A 96 -6.54 -17.87 -3.76
C LYS A 96 -6.08 -19.24 -4.26
N ARG A 97 -6.06 -19.45 -5.58
CA ARG A 97 -5.56 -20.69 -6.22
C ARG A 97 -4.11 -20.98 -5.85
N LEU A 98 -3.30 -19.93 -5.69
CA LEU A 98 -1.91 -20.00 -5.23
C LEU A 98 -1.76 -20.02 -3.69
N ASN A 99 -2.86 -20.18 -2.95
CA ASN A 99 -2.90 -20.20 -1.48
C ASN A 99 -2.34 -18.93 -0.84
N MET A 100 -2.47 -17.78 -1.49
CA MET A 100 -2.05 -16.49 -0.94
C MET A 100 -3.22 -15.78 -0.27
N LYS A 101 -2.94 -15.16 0.88
CA LYS A 101 -3.84 -14.23 1.55
C LYS A 101 -3.99 -12.94 0.75
N THR A 102 -5.21 -12.47 0.57
CA THR A 102 -5.55 -11.29 -0.23
C THR A 102 -5.77 -10.06 0.67
N PHE A 103 -4.93 -9.04 0.48
CA PHE A 103 -5.12 -7.72 1.07
C PHE A 103 -5.63 -6.78 -0.04
N VAL A 104 -6.85 -6.28 0.08
CA VAL A 104 -7.47 -5.43 -0.95
C VAL A 104 -7.59 -3.99 -0.46
N THR A 105 -6.87 -3.09 -1.13
CA THR A 105 -6.94 -1.65 -0.91
C THR A 105 -8.04 -1.03 -1.79
N LEU A 106 -9.03 -0.37 -1.18
CA LEU A 106 -10.19 0.19 -1.88
C LEU A 106 -9.90 1.58 -2.49
N HIS A 107 -9.05 2.39 -1.85
CA HIS A 107 -8.62 3.69 -2.35
C HIS A 107 -7.11 3.84 -2.26
N HIS A 108 -6.45 4.05 -3.40
CA HIS A 108 -5.01 4.25 -3.50
C HIS A 108 -4.71 5.49 -4.37
N PHE A 109 -4.99 6.67 -3.81
CA PHE A 109 -4.74 8.02 -4.37
C PHE A 109 -5.52 8.44 -5.62
N THR A 110 -5.86 7.50 -6.51
CA THR A 110 -6.65 7.80 -7.71
C THR A 110 -8.11 8.10 -7.37
N ASN A 111 -8.68 9.05 -8.11
CA ASN A 111 -10.09 9.41 -8.02
C ASN A 111 -10.68 9.40 -9.43
N PRO A 112 -11.87 8.80 -9.64
CA PRO A 112 -12.56 8.88 -10.92
C PRO A 112 -12.77 10.32 -11.37
N LEU A 113 -12.68 10.59 -12.68
CA LEU A 113 -12.87 11.94 -13.22
C LEU A 113 -14.26 12.51 -12.94
N TRP A 114 -15.29 11.68 -12.85
CA TRP A 114 -16.62 12.13 -12.45
C TRP A 114 -16.64 12.63 -11.01
N LEU A 115 -15.80 12.09 -10.12
CA LEU A 115 -15.71 12.53 -8.72
C LEU A 115 -14.99 13.88 -8.61
N GLU A 116 -14.05 14.18 -9.52
CA GLU A 116 -13.41 15.51 -9.60
C GLU A 116 -14.42 16.64 -9.83
N LYS A 117 -15.47 16.38 -10.62
CA LYS A 117 -16.55 17.37 -10.88
C LYS A 117 -17.23 17.84 -9.59
N TYR A 118 -17.20 17.00 -8.55
CA TYR A 118 -17.74 17.31 -7.23
C TYR A 118 -16.65 17.67 -6.22
N GLY A 119 -15.42 17.94 -6.65
CA GLY A 119 -14.31 18.33 -5.79
C GLY A 119 -13.63 17.16 -5.07
N SER A 120 -13.79 15.91 -5.52
CA SER A 120 -13.09 14.76 -4.94
C SER A 120 -13.25 14.68 -3.41
N TRP A 121 -12.18 14.44 -2.66
CA TRP A 121 -12.21 14.38 -1.20
C TRP A 121 -12.44 15.74 -0.51
N GLU A 122 -12.51 16.84 -1.25
CA GLU A 122 -12.91 18.13 -0.69
C GLU A 122 -14.40 18.16 -0.32
N SER A 123 -15.23 17.37 -1.02
CA SER A 123 -16.68 17.35 -0.79
C SER A 123 -17.09 16.50 0.40
N SER A 124 -18.00 17.04 1.20
CA SER A 124 -18.61 16.34 2.35
C SER A 124 -19.48 15.15 1.95
N GLN A 125 -19.86 15.04 0.68
CA GLN A 125 -20.65 13.94 0.13
C GLN A 125 -19.79 12.77 -0.35
N THR A 126 -18.49 12.98 -0.62
CA THR A 126 -17.57 11.93 -1.09
C THR A 126 -17.47 10.72 -0.18
N PRO A 127 -17.49 10.86 1.17
CA PRO A 127 -17.57 9.71 2.06
C PRO A 127 -18.76 8.78 1.79
N GLU A 128 -19.91 9.32 1.36
CA GLU A 128 -21.10 8.51 1.04
C GLU A 128 -20.96 7.81 -0.32
N ARG A 129 -20.44 8.52 -1.32
CA ARG A 129 -20.13 7.95 -2.64
C ARG A 129 -19.11 6.82 -2.53
N PHE A 130 -18.07 7.03 -1.72
CA PHE A 130 -17.08 6.01 -1.42
C PHE A 130 -17.73 4.80 -0.74
N ALA A 131 -18.63 5.01 0.24
CA ALA A 131 -19.35 3.89 0.88
C ALA A 131 -20.20 3.08 -0.10
N ARG A 132 -20.83 3.72 -1.09
CA ARG A 132 -21.57 3.03 -2.17
C ARG A 132 -20.65 2.17 -3.03
N TYR A 133 -19.50 2.71 -3.44
CA TYR A 133 -18.47 1.95 -4.16
C TYR A 133 -17.95 0.76 -3.34
N VAL A 134 -17.62 0.99 -2.06
CA VAL A 134 -17.16 -0.06 -1.15
C VAL A 134 -18.21 -1.17 -0.99
N LYS A 135 -19.49 -0.83 -0.89
CA LYS A 135 -20.59 -1.80 -0.83
C LYS A 135 -20.58 -2.70 -2.07
N TYR A 136 -20.49 -2.10 -3.26
CA TYR A 136 -20.45 -2.85 -4.51
C TYR A 136 -19.24 -3.81 -4.58
N CYS A 137 -18.04 -3.34 -4.20
CA CYS A 137 -16.86 -4.20 -4.13
C CYS A 137 -17.03 -5.35 -3.13
N ALA A 138 -17.60 -5.09 -1.96
CA ALA A 138 -17.82 -6.11 -0.94
C ALA A 138 -18.78 -7.20 -1.41
N GLU A 139 -19.86 -6.82 -2.10
CA GLU A 139 -20.86 -7.76 -2.63
C GLU A 139 -20.29 -8.70 -3.71
N HIS A 140 -19.32 -8.25 -4.51
CA HIS A 140 -18.82 -9.00 -5.66
C HIS A 140 -17.47 -9.70 -5.43
N LEU A 141 -16.67 -9.19 -4.50
CA LEU A 141 -15.31 -9.68 -4.24
C LEU A 141 -15.15 -10.23 -2.83
N GLY A 142 -16.10 -9.96 -1.93
CA GLY A 142 -15.92 -10.14 -0.49
C GLY A 142 -15.59 -11.56 -0.04
N ASP A 143 -16.09 -12.58 -0.73
CA ASP A 143 -15.78 -13.99 -0.49
C ASP A 143 -14.31 -14.37 -0.80
N LEU A 144 -13.62 -13.55 -1.61
CA LEU A 144 -12.22 -13.74 -1.99
C LEU A 144 -11.26 -12.81 -1.22
N VAL A 145 -11.74 -11.95 -0.33
CA VAL A 145 -10.88 -11.00 0.40
C VAL A 145 -10.60 -11.49 1.81
N ASP A 146 -9.33 -11.64 2.18
CA ASP A 146 -8.94 -11.94 3.56
C ASP A 146 -8.79 -10.68 4.43
N PHE A 147 -8.35 -9.56 3.85
CA PHE A 147 -8.13 -8.30 4.57
C PHE A 147 -8.55 -7.10 3.72
N TRP A 148 -9.36 -6.21 4.30
CA TRP A 148 -9.72 -4.95 3.67
C TRP A 148 -8.86 -3.80 4.17
N ILE A 149 -8.26 -3.06 3.24
CA ILE A 149 -7.62 -1.78 3.49
C ILE A 149 -8.49 -0.72 2.83
N THR A 150 -9.14 0.10 3.63
CA THR A 150 -10.08 1.11 3.11
C THR A 150 -9.37 2.21 2.30
N ILE A 151 -8.38 2.86 2.89
CA ILE A 151 -7.66 4.00 2.29
C ILE A 151 -6.16 3.82 2.54
N ASN A 152 -5.37 4.07 1.50
CA ASN A 152 -3.91 4.16 1.58
C ASN A 152 -3.48 5.59 1.91
N GLU A 153 -2.63 5.74 2.93
CA GLU A 153 -1.87 6.93 3.30
C GLU A 153 -2.63 8.27 3.18
N PRO A 154 -3.74 8.45 3.93
CA PRO A 154 -4.56 9.65 3.82
C PRO A 154 -3.79 10.94 4.13
N MET A 155 -2.79 10.88 5.02
CA MET A 155 -1.93 12.02 5.36
C MET A 155 -0.95 12.37 4.21
N VAL A 156 -0.39 11.38 3.52
CA VAL A 156 0.50 11.60 2.37
C VAL A 156 -0.29 12.24 1.24
N TYR A 157 -1.46 11.68 0.91
CA TYR A 157 -2.35 12.28 -0.09
C TYR A 157 -2.66 13.75 0.24
N ALA A 158 -3.04 14.04 1.50
CA ALA A 158 -3.38 15.40 1.91
C ALA A 158 -2.17 16.34 1.79
N VAL A 159 -0.99 15.93 2.24
CA VAL A 159 0.23 16.76 2.17
C VAL A 159 0.66 17.00 0.73
N GLN A 160 0.77 15.95 -0.08
CA GLN A 160 1.26 16.08 -1.45
C GLN A 160 0.29 16.87 -2.33
N SER A 161 -1.01 16.74 -2.10
CA SER A 161 -2.04 17.37 -2.94
C SER A 161 -2.44 18.77 -2.49
N TYR A 162 -2.45 19.04 -1.17
CA TYR A 162 -2.99 20.29 -0.60
C TYR A 162 -2.01 21.17 0.17
N SER A 163 -0.85 20.63 0.58
CA SER A 163 0.20 21.40 1.25
C SER A 163 1.38 21.70 0.32
N LYS A 164 1.97 20.66 -0.29
CA LYS A 164 3.03 20.79 -1.29
C LYS A 164 2.48 21.09 -2.67
N ALA A 165 1.24 20.66 -2.95
CA ALA A 165 0.56 20.86 -4.23
C ALA A 165 1.34 20.30 -5.44
N VAL A 166 2.04 19.19 -5.24
CA VAL A 166 2.80 18.49 -6.29
C VAL A 166 2.03 17.31 -6.88
N TRP A 167 0.98 16.85 -6.20
CA TRP A 167 0.06 15.81 -6.69
C TRP A 167 -1.32 16.40 -7.00
N PRO A 168 -2.12 15.77 -7.89
CA PRO A 168 -3.47 16.23 -8.18
C PRO A 168 -4.35 16.34 -6.91
N PRO A 169 -5.12 17.42 -6.72
CA PRO A 169 -5.42 18.49 -7.69
C PRO A 169 -4.50 19.72 -7.62
N GLN A 170 -3.33 19.63 -6.98
CA GLN A 170 -2.32 20.71 -6.89
C GLN A 170 -2.84 22.01 -6.25
N LYS A 171 -3.64 21.91 -5.19
CA LYS A 171 -4.26 23.08 -4.54
C LYS A 171 -3.60 23.41 -3.22
N LYS A 172 -2.73 24.42 -3.16
CA LYS A 172 -2.09 24.85 -1.90
C LYS A 172 -3.08 25.61 -0.99
N ASN A 173 -3.79 24.89 -0.11
CA ASN A 173 -4.83 25.48 0.76
C ASN A 173 -5.01 24.69 2.07
N ILE A 174 -4.76 25.36 3.21
CA ILE A 174 -4.81 24.73 4.54
C ILE A 174 -6.23 24.33 4.98
N PHE A 175 -7.27 25.06 4.57
CA PHE A 175 -8.66 24.71 4.90
C PHE A 175 -9.11 23.47 4.13
N LEU A 176 -8.76 23.38 2.83
CA LEU A 176 -8.99 22.19 2.03
C LEU A 176 -8.20 21.00 2.56
N PHE A 177 -6.94 21.21 2.93
CA PHE A 177 -6.09 20.21 3.56
C PHE A 177 -6.77 19.57 4.78
N MET A 178 -7.28 20.39 5.71
CA MET A 178 -7.99 19.89 6.90
C MET A 178 -9.30 19.20 6.54
N ARG A 179 -10.08 19.77 5.60
CA ARG A 179 -11.36 19.22 5.15
C ARG A 179 -11.20 17.82 4.53
N VAL A 180 -10.17 17.64 3.71
CA VAL A 180 -9.83 16.37 3.06
C VAL A 180 -9.49 15.31 4.10
N ILE A 181 -8.67 15.63 5.11
CA ILE A 181 -8.36 14.69 6.21
C ILE A 181 -9.64 14.25 6.93
N TYR A 182 -10.54 15.18 7.26
CA TYR A 182 -11.81 14.83 7.92
C TYR A 182 -12.72 13.99 7.01
N ASN A 183 -12.76 14.26 5.72
CA ASN A 183 -13.54 13.47 4.77
C ASN A 183 -12.96 12.06 4.59
N PHE A 184 -11.63 11.89 4.55
CA PHE A 184 -11.02 10.56 4.57
C PHE A 184 -11.39 9.79 5.83
N ALA A 185 -11.30 10.41 7.01
CA ALA A 185 -11.70 9.75 8.26
C ALA A 185 -13.18 9.33 8.24
N LYS A 186 -14.07 10.21 7.73
CA LYS A 186 -15.50 9.90 7.53
C LYS A 186 -15.72 8.77 6.51
N GLY A 187 -14.96 8.76 5.42
CA GLY A 187 -15.01 7.74 4.38
C GLY A 187 -14.58 6.38 4.91
N HIS A 188 -13.44 6.33 5.61
CA HIS A 188 -12.96 5.15 6.32
C HIS A 188 -14.01 4.59 7.30
N MET A 189 -14.55 5.43 8.18
CA MET A 189 -15.55 4.97 9.17
C MET A 189 -16.84 4.46 8.53
N ARG A 190 -17.26 5.00 7.37
CA ARG A 190 -18.41 4.47 6.63
C ARG A 190 -18.07 3.14 5.97
N ALA A 191 -16.93 3.07 5.27
CA ALA A 191 -16.44 1.85 4.64
C ALA A 191 -16.31 0.71 5.66
N TYR A 192 -15.76 0.98 6.85
CA TYR A 192 -15.67 0.03 7.96
C TYR A 192 -17.04 -0.56 8.33
N ARG A 193 -18.09 0.28 8.46
CA ARG A 193 -19.44 -0.21 8.78
C ARG A 193 -20.05 -1.03 7.65
N VAL A 194 -19.82 -0.65 6.40
CA VAL A 194 -20.30 -1.39 5.23
C VAL A 194 -19.65 -2.77 5.18
N LEU A 195 -18.33 -2.83 5.29
CA LEU A 195 -17.54 -4.06 5.23
C LEU A 195 -17.86 -4.99 6.40
N HIS A 196 -18.05 -4.48 7.62
CA HIS A 196 -18.43 -5.33 8.77
C HIS A 196 -19.81 -5.95 8.66
N ARG A 197 -20.69 -5.34 7.87
CA ARG A 197 -22.01 -5.92 7.57
C ARG A 197 -21.93 -6.92 6.41
N ALA A 198 -21.18 -6.59 5.35
CA ALA A 198 -21.14 -7.38 4.12
C ALA A 198 -20.15 -8.56 4.18
N THR A 199 -19.01 -8.40 4.85
CA THR A 199 -17.91 -9.37 4.90
C THR A 199 -17.39 -9.54 6.34
N PRO A 200 -18.22 -10.02 7.29
CA PRO A 200 -17.85 -10.09 8.71
C PRO A 200 -16.64 -11.01 9.01
N HIS A 201 -16.26 -11.87 8.07
CA HIS A 201 -15.09 -12.75 8.17
C HIS A 201 -13.77 -12.04 7.88
N ALA A 202 -13.79 -10.91 7.17
CA ALA A 202 -12.59 -10.21 6.70
C ALA A 202 -12.32 -8.98 7.57
N PRO A 203 -11.22 -8.93 8.36
CA PRO A 203 -10.86 -7.77 9.15
C PRO A 203 -10.62 -6.53 8.27
N VAL A 204 -10.93 -5.35 8.83
CA VAL A 204 -10.88 -4.07 8.13
C VAL A 204 -9.91 -3.11 8.81
N GLY A 205 -9.04 -2.50 8.02
CA GLY A 205 -8.07 -1.51 8.48
C GLY A 205 -7.84 -0.39 7.46
N LEU A 206 -6.79 0.37 7.71
CA LEU A 206 -6.22 1.34 6.78
C LEU A 206 -4.70 1.20 6.77
N ALA A 207 -4.05 1.68 5.71
CA ALA A 207 -2.60 1.74 5.61
C ALA A 207 -2.14 3.17 5.93
N MET A 208 -1.41 3.34 7.02
CA MET A 208 -0.85 4.63 7.43
C MET A 208 0.64 4.67 7.10
N SER A 209 1.04 5.68 6.34
CA SER A 209 2.44 6.07 6.27
C SER A 209 2.90 6.52 7.66
N GLN A 210 4.00 5.94 8.13
CA GLN A 210 4.62 6.26 9.40
C GLN A 210 6.03 6.78 9.15
N VAL A 211 6.38 7.89 9.80
CA VAL A 211 7.71 8.50 9.68
C VAL A 211 8.44 8.39 11.00
N ALA A 212 9.67 7.87 10.99
CA ALA A 212 10.46 7.82 12.21
C ALA A 212 11.10 9.19 12.46
N TYR A 213 10.64 9.89 13.48
CA TYR A 213 11.22 11.16 13.92
C TYR A 213 12.34 10.93 14.95
N ALA A 214 13.20 11.93 15.13
CA ALA A 214 14.23 11.92 16.18
C ALA A 214 13.66 11.80 17.60
N SER A 215 12.48 12.36 17.84
CA SER A 215 11.76 12.23 19.11
C SER A 215 10.29 11.89 18.89
N GLU A 216 9.81 10.90 19.64
CA GLU A 216 8.42 10.42 19.62
C GLU A 216 7.44 11.42 20.26
N HIS A 217 7.93 12.32 21.10
CA HIS A 217 7.08 13.28 21.84
C HIS A 217 6.85 14.60 21.09
N THR A 218 7.22 14.68 19.81
CA THR A 218 7.03 15.90 19.02
C THR A 218 5.59 16.07 18.55
N LEU A 219 5.13 17.32 18.48
CA LEU A 219 3.83 17.66 17.88
C LEU A 219 3.75 17.19 16.42
N LYS A 220 4.87 17.25 15.68
CA LYS A 220 4.99 16.74 14.31
C LYS A 220 4.71 15.24 14.26
N ASN A 221 5.34 14.44 15.14
CA ASN A 221 5.07 13.01 15.25
C ASN A 221 3.59 12.75 15.55
N TRP A 222 3.03 13.40 16.56
CA TRP A 222 1.62 13.21 16.89
C TRP A 222 0.70 13.53 15.70
N TRP A 223 0.95 14.65 15.01
CA TRP A 223 0.09 15.12 13.94
C TRP A 223 0.15 14.23 12.69
N PHE A 224 1.33 13.76 12.30
CA PHE A 224 1.50 12.91 11.13
C PHE A 224 1.17 11.44 11.42
N ASN A 225 1.70 10.88 12.50
CA ASN A 225 1.65 9.45 12.77
C ASN A 225 0.43 9.01 13.59
N HIS A 226 -0.19 9.91 14.37
CA HIS A 226 -1.20 9.52 15.36
C HIS A 226 -2.55 10.23 15.26
N ARG A 227 -2.60 11.49 14.80
CA ARG A 227 -3.83 12.28 14.72
C ARG A 227 -4.94 11.56 13.96
N PHE A 228 -4.59 10.89 12.84
CA PHE A 228 -5.58 10.20 12.02
C PHE A 228 -6.25 9.03 12.78
N PHE A 229 -5.49 8.29 13.60
CA PHE A 229 -6.06 7.23 14.45
C PHE A 229 -7.09 7.77 15.46
N SER A 230 -6.87 8.98 16.00
CA SER A 230 -7.86 9.63 16.87
C SER A 230 -9.14 10.00 16.12
N LEU A 231 -9.04 10.41 14.85
CA LEU A 231 -10.20 10.82 14.04
C LEU A 231 -11.14 9.67 13.67
N ILE A 232 -10.59 8.47 13.47
CA ILE A 232 -11.36 7.29 13.08
C ILE A 232 -12.04 6.59 14.27
N LYS A 233 -11.84 7.08 15.51
CA LYS A 233 -12.52 6.59 16.72
C LYS A 233 -12.48 5.06 16.86
N ASN A 234 -11.29 4.47 16.69
CA ASN A 234 -11.02 3.03 16.80
C ASN A 234 -11.80 2.14 15.80
N LYS A 235 -12.26 2.66 14.65
CA LYS A 235 -12.93 1.90 13.59
C LYS A 235 -11.95 1.12 12.71
N GLN A 236 -11.14 0.27 13.33
CA GLN A 236 -10.18 -0.60 12.65
C GLN A 236 -9.95 -1.87 13.47
N ASP A 237 -9.77 -3.01 12.81
CA ASP A 237 -9.47 -4.29 13.46
C ASP A 237 -7.98 -4.59 13.45
N PHE A 238 -7.24 -3.98 12.53
CA PHE A 238 -5.78 -4.02 12.45
C PHE A 238 -5.21 -2.66 12.01
N ILE A 239 -3.91 -2.46 12.22
CA ILE A 239 -3.17 -1.29 11.74
C ILE A 239 -2.27 -1.71 10.58
N GLY A 240 -2.50 -1.14 9.40
CA GLY A 240 -1.56 -1.21 8.28
C GLY A 240 -0.49 -0.13 8.41
N VAL A 241 0.78 -0.51 8.28
CA VAL A 241 1.92 0.40 8.36
C VAL A 241 2.65 0.42 7.02
N ASN A 242 2.78 1.61 6.44
CA ASN A 242 3.70 1.88 5.36
C ASN A 242 4.91 2.60 5.94
N TYR A 243 6.13 2.07 5.75
CA TYR A 243 7.35 2.67 6.28
C TYR A 243 8.48 2.60 5.26
N TYR A 244 9.14 3.73 5.03
CA TYR A 244 10.20 3.83 4.02
C TYR A 244 11.48 4.47 4.57
N PHE A 245 11.35 5.52 5.39
CA PHE A 245 12.49 6.32 5.82
C PHE A 245 12.27 7.00 7.17
N ALA A 246 13.34 7.57 7.70
CA ALA A 246 13.32 8.41 8.88
C ALA A 246 13.51 9.90 8.53
N ASP A 247 12.87 10.77 9.30
CA ASP A 247 13.04 12.22 9.27
C ASP A 247 14.17 12.60 10.24
N HIS A 248 15.39 12.20 9.88
CA HIS A 248 16.61 12.68 10.51
C HIS A 248 17.32 13.62 9.52
N ALA A 249 17.61 14.84 9.96
CA ALA A 249 18.43 15.77 9.19
C ALA A 249 19.88 15.26 9.16
N ASP A 250 20.46 15.19 7.96
CA ASP A 250 21.90 15.09 7.67
C ASP A 250 22.73 14.10 8.50
N ASP A 251 22.46 12.80 8.33
CA ASP A 251 23.53 11.80 8.47
C ASP A 251 24.14 11.56 7.08
N SER A 252 25.31 12.15 6.83
CA SER A 252 26.03 11.99 5.56
C SER A 252 26.52 10.56 5.33
N ASN A 253 26.65 9.76 6.40
CA ASN A 253 27.14 8.39 6.34
C ASN A 253 26.00 7.36 6.24
N ALA A 254 24.74 7.78 6.36
CA ALA A 254 23.62 6.87 6.28
C ALA A 254 23.41 6.35 4.85
N VAL A 255 23.08 5.06 4.74
CA VAL A 255 22.63 4.46 3.48
C VAL A 255 21.36 5.15 3.01
N LYS A 256 21.34 5.59 1.76
CA LYS A 256 20.21 6.25 1.13
C LYS A 256 19.69 5.45 -0.06
N SER A 257 18.37 5.49 -0.28
CA SER A 257 17.76 5.00 -1.52
C SER A 257 18.16 5.87 -2.72
N ASP A 258 17.83 5.44 -3.93
CA ASP A 258 17.96 6.25 -5.15
C ASP A 258 17.16 7.58 -5.09
N LEU A 259 16.14 7.65 -4.23
CA LEU A 259 15.35 8.86 -3.95
C LEU A 259 15.96 9.76 -2.85
N GLY A 260 17.16 9.45 -2.36
CA GLY A 260 17.83 10.17 -1.28
C GLY A 260 17.27 9.90 0.12
N TRP A 261 16.33 8.98 0.27
CA TRP A 261 15.70 8.67 1.55
C TRP A 261 16.61 7.86 2.47
N ILE A 262 16.71 8.27 3.74
CA ILE A 262 17.56 7.62 4.75
C ILE A 262 16.94 6.30 5.18
N VAL A 263 17.70 5.23 5.01
CA VAL A 263 17.36 3.87 5.45
C VAL A 263 17.51 3.78 6.98
N SER A 264 16.42 3.51 7.70
CA SER A 264 16.44 3.44 9.16
C SER A 264 15.64 2.25 9.72
N PRO A 265 16.27 1.07 9.88
CA PRO A 265 15.61 -0.09 10.49
C PRO A 265 15.24 0.16 11.96
N GLY A 266 16.09 0.86 12.71
CA GLY A 266 15.80 1.23 14.10
C GLY A 266 14.57 2.15 14.24
N GLY A 267 14.33 3.02 13.26
CA GLY A 267 13.12 3.83 13.20
C GLY A 267 11.84 2.99 13.05
N LEU A 268 11.89 1.91 12.26
CA LEU A 268 10.78 0.97 12.13
C LEU A 268 10.47 0.30 13.48
N THR A 269 11.50 -0.17 14.20
CA THR A 269 11.30 -0.78 15.53
C THR A 269 10.55 0.16 16.47
N ARG A 270 10.99 1.42 16.56
CA ARG A 270 10.38 2.45 17.41
C ARG A 270 8.90 2.68 17.08
N ILE A 271 8.59 2.85 15.79
CA ILE A 271 7.21 3.01 15.33
C ILE A 271 6.35 1.82 15.76
N LEU A 272 6.79 0.59 15.47
CA LEU A 272 6.01 -0.60 15.75
C LEU A 272 5.75 -0.78 17.26
N VAL A 273 6.73 -0.48 18.11
CA VAL A 273 6.58 -0.51 19.56
C VAL A 273 5.64 0.59 20.05
N GLY A 274 5.75 1.81 19.50
CA GLY A 274 4.85 2.92 19.83
C GLY A 274 3.38 2.67 19.45
N LEU A 275 3.11 1.84 18.43
CA LEU A 275 1.76 1.45 18.04
C LEU A 275 1.08 0.47 19.00
N LYS A 276 1.82 -0.14 19.94
CA LYS A 276 1.25 -1.03 20.98
C LYS A 276 0.10 -0.39 21.76
N LYS A 277 0.15 0.94 21.97
CA LYS A 277 -0.87 1.70 22.70
C LYS A 277 -2.28 1.59 22.09
N TYR A 278 -2.40 1.21 20.82
CA TYR A 278 -3.69 1.03 20.16
C TYR A 278 -4.29 -0.37 20.38
N ASN A 279 -3.50 -1.32 20.90
CA ASN A 279 -3.92 -2.70 21.17
C ASN A 279 -4.60 -3.38 19.96
N LYS A 280 -3.90 -3.33 18.80
CA LYS A 280 -4.35 -3.91 17.54
C LYS A 280 -3.22 -4.71 16.89
N PRO A 281 -3.53 -5.79 16.15
CA PRO A 281 -2.58 -6.42 15.25
C PRO A 281 -2.01 -5.43 14.24
N ILE A 282 -0.72 -5.57 13.93
CA ILE A 282 -0.01 -4.71 12.98
C ILE A 282 0.43 -5.55 11.78
N TYR A 283 0.21 -5.00 10.58
CA TYR A 283 0.74 -5.55 9.34
C TYR A 283 1.56 -4.46 8.66
N ILE A 284 2.79 -4.77 8.27
CA ILE A 284 3.57 -3.89 7.41
C ILE A 284 2.98 -4.06 6.01
N THR A 285 2.19 -3.09 5.59
CA THR A 285 1.44 -3.12 4.33
C THR A 285 2.28 -2.63 3.16
N GLU A 286 3.32 -1.83 3.43
CA GLU A 286 4.39 -1.46 2.50
C GLU A 286 5.70 -1.21 3.28
N ASN A 287 6.79 -1.78 2.80
CA ASN A 287 8.15 -1.37 3.17
C ASN A 287 9.12 -1.79 2.06
N GLY A 288 9.97 -0.87 1.63
CA GLY A 288 10.89 -1.13 0.52
C GLY A 288 11.81 0.04 0.23
N ILE A 289 12.63 -0.12 -0.80
CA ILE A 289 13.67 0.83 -1.18
C ILE A 289 13.74 0.97 -2.70
N ALA A 290 13.83 2.22 -3.18
CA ALA A 290 14.22 2.53 -4.55
C ALA A 290 15.71 2.21 -4.72
N ASP A 291 16.02 1.18 -5.51
CA ASP A 291 17.38 0.67 -5.70
C ASP A 291 17.51 -0.04 -7.07
N ALA A 292 17.66 0.75 -8.13
CA ALA A 292 17.63 0.30 -9.52
C ALA A 292 18.67 -0.79 -9.83
N HIS A 293 19.82 -0.72 -9.17
CA HIS A 293 20.93 -1.65 -9.34
C HIS A 293 20.90 -2.85 -8.38
N ASP A 294 19.92 -2.91 -7.49
CA ASP A 294 19.78 -3.98 -6.49
C ASP A 294 20.96 -4.12 -5.51
N ALA A 295 21.70 -3.02 -5.31
CA ALA A 295 22.92 -3.02 -4.50
C ALA A 295 22.64 -3.05 -2.98
N ASN A 296 21.54 -2.44 -2.55
CA ASN A 296 21.19 -2.23 -1.15
C ASN A 296 19.92 -2.97 -0.71
N ARG A 297 19.05 -3.37 -1.65
CA ARG A 297 17.73 -3.96 -1.38
C ARG A 297 17.82 -5.23 -0.55
N ALA A 298 18.83 -6.08 -0.79
CA ALA A 298 19.02 -7.30 -0.01
C ALA A 298 19.28 -7.01 1.48
N GLU A 299 20.19 -6.09 1.80
CA GLU A 299 20.46 -5.72 3.19
C GLU A 299 19.33 -4.89 3.80
N PHE A 300 18.63 -4.07 3.00
CA PHE A 300 17.42 -3.40 3.43
C PHE A 300 16.38 -4.41 3.95
N ILE A 301 16.09 -5.47 3.17
CA ILE A 301 15.12 -6.51 3.55
C ILE A 301 15.57 -7.22 4.84
N ARG A 302 16.85 -7.63 4.93
CA ARG A 302 17.39 -8.31 6.13
C ARG A 302 17.26 -7.44 7.38
N SER A 303 17.73 -6.20 7.29
CA SER A 303 17.77 -5.28 8.42
C SER A 303 16.37 -4.89 8.91
N HIS A 304 15.41 -4.67 8.01
CA HIS A 304 14.02 -4.33 8.39
C HIS A 304 13.25 -5.53 8.94
N LEU A 305 13.47 -6.74 8.43
CA LEU A 305 12.89 -7.94 9.04
C LEU A 305 13.45 -8.20 10.44
N ARG A 306 14.74 -7.94 10.68
CA ARG A 306 15.35 -7.97 12.04
C ARG A 306 14.77 -6.89 12.95
N ALA A 307 14.49 -5.70 12.43
CA ALA A 307 13.82 -4.63 13.18
C ALA A 307 12.39 -5.04 13.61
N ILE A 308 11.63 -5.67 12.72
CA ILE A 308 10.32 -6.24 13.04
C ILE A 308 10.43 -7.30 14.14
N GLU A 309 11.40 -8.22 14.02
CA GLU A 309 11.63 -9.22 15.07
C GLU A 309 11.96 -8.57 16.43
N THR A 310 12.76 -7.51 16.42
CA THR A 310 13.11 -6.76 17.62
C THR A 310 11.86 -6.11 18.23
N ALA A 311 10.99 -5.50 17.41
CA ALA A 311 9.73 -4.93 17.87
C ALA A 311 8.79 -6.01 18.46
N GLN A 312 8.72 -7.19 17.84
CA GLN A 312 7.97 -8.33 18.37
C GLN A 312 8.50 -8.77 19.74
N LYS A 313 9.83 -8.86 19.92
CA LYS A 313 10.45 -9.17 21.23
C LYS A 313 10.15 -8.11 22.29
N GLN A 314 9.91 -6.87 21.86
CA GLN A 314 9.45 -5.76 22.72
C GLN A 314 7.93 -5.70 22.90
N GLY A 315 7.19 -6.72 22.44
CA GLY A 315 5.76 -6.90 22.64
C GLY A 315 4.86 -6.21 21.61
N ALA A 316 5.38 -5.80 20.45
CA ALA A 316 4.53 -5.35 19.34
C ALA A 316 3.88 -6.56 18.63
N ASP A 317 2.56 -6.54 18.44
CA ASP A 317 1.80 -7.60 17.77
C ASP A 317 1.87 -7.48 16.25
N VAL A 318 3.06 -7.69 15.69
CA VAL A 318 3.30 -7.61 14.25
C VAL A 318 3.12 -8.97 13.60
N ARG A 319 2.23 -9.07 12.60
CA ARG A 319 1.76 -10.35 12.04
C ARG A 319 2.05 -10.54 10.55
N GLY A 320 2.60 -9.55 9.85
CA GLY A 320 2.99 -9.74 8.47
C GLY A 320 3.83 -8.61 7.89
N TYR A 321 4.54 -8.94 6.80
CA TYR A 321 5.40 -8.06 6.04
C TYR A 321 5.12 -8.18 4.54
N LEU A 322 4.68 -7.08 3.94
CA LEU A 322 4.44 -6.96 2.51
C LEU A 322 5.44 -5.97 1.91
N HIS A 323 6.40 -6.50 1.16
CA HIS A 323 7.44 -5.71 0.51
C HIS A 323 6.84 -4.75 -0.54
N TRP A 324 7.26 -3.49 -0.52
CA TRP A 324 6.97 -2.55 -1.60
C TRP A 324 8.17 -2.50 -2.56
N ALA A 325 8.08 -3.04 -3.78
CA ALA A 325 6.91 -3.59 -4.46
C ALA A 325 7.18 -4.99 -5.02
N LEU A 326 6.14 -5.69 -5.47
CA LEU A 326 6.32 -6.96 -6.16
C LEU A 326 7.14 -6.77 -7.45
N ILE A 327 6.70 -5.82 -8.27
CA ILE A 327 7.29 -5.49 -9.57
C ILE A 327 7.64 -4.01 -9.63
N ASP A 328 8.67 -3.68 -10.42
CA ASP A 328 8.94 -2.29 -10.78
C ASP A 328 7.68 -1.68 -11.41
N ASN A 329 7.40 -0.41 -11.12
CA ASN A 329 6.13 0.21 -11.45
C ASN A 329 6.28 1.73 -11.70
N PHE A 330 5.17 2.37 -12.06
CA PHE A 330 5.09 3.83 -12.20
C PHE A 330 5.05 4.51 -10.82
N GLU A 331 6.10 5.22 -10.42
CA GLU A 331 6.21 5.85 -9.09
C GLU A 331 5.72 7.30 -9.10
N TRP A 332 4.43 7.46 -9.42
CA TRP A 332 3.70 8.71 -9.26
C TRP A 332 4.37 9.89 -9.99
N ALA A 333 4.69 10.97 -9.27
CA ALA A 333 5.30 12.17 -9.84
C ALA A 333 6.73 11.93 -10.38
N GLU A 334 7.40 10.85 -9.93
CA GLU A 334 8.76 10.48 -10.32
C GLU A 334 8.80 9.60 -11.58
N GLY A 335 7.63 9.19 -12.09
CA GLY A 335 7.52 8.35 -13.27
C GLY A 335 8.17 6.98 -13.09
N PHE A 336 8.80 6.47 -14.14
CA PHE A 336 9.45 5.16 -14.13
C PHE A 336 10.92 5.21 -13.73
N VAL A 337 11.46 6.27 -13.14
CA VAL A 337 12.89 6.26 -12.75
C VAL A 337 13.12 5.40 -11.52
N PRO A 338 12.38 5.57 -10.41
CA PRO A 338 12.61 4.76 -9.22
C PRO A 338 12.23 3.29 -9.45
N ARG A 339 12.93 2.40 -8.75
CA ARG A 339 12.81 0.94 -8.90
C ARG A 339 12.63 0.31 -7.54
N PHE A 340 11.40 -0.02 -7.17
CA PHE A 340 11.08 -0.65 -5.88
C PHE A 340 10.86 -2.17 -5.99
N GLY A 341 10.71 -2.70 -7.21
CA GLY A 341 10.29 -4.08 -7.42
C GLY A 341 11.30 -5.13 -6.98
N LEU A 342 10.82 -6.20 -6.37
CA LEU A 342 11.55 -7.48 -6.28
C LEU A 342 11.78 -8.10 -7.67
N ILE A 343 10.91 -7.77 -8.62
CA ILE A 343 10.95 -8.21 -10.00
C ILE A 343 11.14 -6.97 -10.88
N ALA A 344 12.22 -6.97 -11.66
CA ALA A 344 12.48 -5.93 -12.63
C ALA A 344 11.55 -6.04 -13.84
N ILE A 345 11.09 -4.90 -14.35
CA ILE A 345 10.31 -4.80 -15.58
C ILE A 345 11.14 -4.08 -16.65
N ASP A 346 11.32 -4.73 -17.79
CA ASP A 346 11.69 -4.06 -19.03
C ASP A 346 10.43 -3.45 -19.65
N TYR A 347 10.25 -2.13 -19.58
CA TYR A 347 9.02 -1.50 -20.08
C TYR A 347 8.87 -1.52 -21.60
N ALA A 348 9.94 -1.75 -22.36
CA ALA A 348 9.85 -1.86 -23.81
C ALA A 348 9.29 -3.24 -24.22
N THR A 349 9.73 -4.30 -23.54
CA THR A 349 9.34 -5.69 -23.88
C THR A 349 8.30 -6.29 -22.94
N GLN A 350 8.01 -5.62 -21.83
CA GLN A 350 7.21 -6.09 -20.70
C GLN A 350 7.78 -7.37 -20.05
N LYS A 351 9.07 -7.66 -20.22
CA LYS A 351 9.72 -8.83 -19.62
C LYS A 351 9.92 -8.64 -18.11
N ARG A 352 9.55 -9.67 -17.33
CA ARG A 352 9.80 -9.77 -15.89
C ARG A 352 11.12 -10.48 -15.61
N THR A 353 11.95 -9.93 -14.72
CA THR A 353 13.20 -10.57 -14.27
C THR A 353 13.33 -10.48 -12.76
N ILE A 354 13.35 -11.62 -12.06
CA ILE A 354 13.53 -11.67 -10.60
C ILE A 354 14.92 -11.10 -10.25
N ARG A 355 14.98 -10.15 -9.32
CA ARG A 355 16.24 -9.56 -8.85
C ARG A 355 16.95 -10.47 -7.83
N PRO A 356 18.29 -10.42 -7.72
CA PRO A 356 19.05 -11.14 -6.70
C PRO A 356 18.50 -10.97 -5.26
N SER A 357 18.12 -9.76 -4.86
CA SER A 357 17.55 -9.49 -3.54
C SER A 357 16.21 -10.20 -3.27
N ALA A 358 15.44 -10.52 -4.31
CA ALA A 358 14.20 -11.29 -4.16
C ALA A 358 14.50 -12.73 -3.73
N TYR A 359 15.61 -13.32 -4.18
CA TYR A 359 16.07 -14.62 -3.69
C TYR A 359 16.55 -14.57 -2.25
N VAL A 360 17.10 -13.43 -1.79
CA VAL A 360 17.39 -13.22 -0.37
C VAL A 360 16.11 -13.23 0.46
N TYR A 361 15.06 -12.53 -0.01
CA TYR A 361 13.77 -12.55 0.67
C TYR A 361 13.15 -13.96 0.69
N LYS A 362 13.18 -14.68 -0.43
CA LYS A 362 12.76 -16.08 -0.53
C LYS A 362 13.48 -16.97 0.49
N ALA A 363 14.81 -16.88 0.56
CA ALA A 363 15.60 -17.69 1.49
C ALA A 363 15.20 -17.45 2.95
N ILE A 364 14.88 -16.21 3.33
CA ILE A 364 14.38 -15.89 4.69
C ILE A 364 13.02 -16.53 4.92
N ILE A 365 12.10 -16.46 3.95
CA ILE A 365 10.78 -17.10 4.04
C ILE A 365 10.92 -18.62 4.22
N GLU A 366 11.80 -19.25 3.45
CA GLU A 366 12.04 -20.70 3.50
C GLU A 366 12.68 -21.15 4.82
N GLN A 367 13.67 -20.40 5.33
CA GLN A 367 14.28 -20.67 6.64
C GLN A 367 13.23 -20.65 7.76
N VAL A 368 12.31 -19.69 7.73
CA VAL A 368 11.22 -19.60 8.71
C VAL A 368 10.24 -20.76 8.55
N LYS A 369 9.98 -21.26 7.34
CA LYS A 369 9.15 -22.45 7.10
C LYS A 369 9.83 -23.72 7.63
N GLN A 370 11.13 -23.89 7.41
CA GLN A 370 11.88 -25.07 7.86
C GLN A 370 11.99 -25.14 9.39
N ALA A 371 12.29 -24.02 10.05
CA ALA A 371 12.36 -23.96 11.52
C ALA A 371 11.02 -24.34 12.19
N LYS A 372 9.88 -24.11 11.53
CA LYS A 372 8.56 -24.55 12.01
C LYS A 372 8.40 -26.06 11.93
N ASN A 373 8.78 -26.68 10.81
CA ASN A 373 8.61 -28.12 10.63
C ASN A 373 9.45 -28.90 11.66
N ASN A 374 10.65 -28.42 11.97
CA ASN A 374 11.55 -29.07 12.92
C ASN A 374 11.18 -28.86 14.41
N SER A 375 10.24 -27.95 14.72
CA SER A 375 9.77 -27.72 16.12
C SER A 375 8.44 -28.40 16.43
N VAL A 376 7.87 -29.11 15.46
CA VAL A 376 6.63 -29.91 15.59
C VAL A 376 6.93 -31.41 15.58
N GLN A 377 8.13 -31.82 15.16
CA GLN A 377 8.72 -33.13 15.42
C GLN A 377 9.42 -33.09 16.78
#